data_AF-A0A2D6CPS2-F1
#
_entry.id   AF-A0A2D6CPS2-F1
#
_cell.length_a   1.000
_cell.length_b   1.000
_cell.length_c   1.000
_cell.angle_alpha   90.00
_cell.angle_beta   90.00
_cell.angle_gamma   90.00
#
_symmetry.space_group_name_H-M   'P 1'
#
loop_
_entity.id
_entity.type
_entity.pdbx_description
1 polymer ?
#
loop_
_entity_poly.entity_id
_entity_poly.type
_entity_poly.pdbx_seq_one_letter_code
_entity_poly.pdbx_strand_id
1 'polypeptide(L)'
;MPKPWLHKIVRKVPAANERFHWALGSSDTVDKFEAKRFQLGRKAWAQMKASDSRECCNCHSFEATGFHEQLRKGRMKMKRAMQEGQTCIDCHQGIAHQLPEGWDEEKA
;
A
#
# COMPACT_ATOMS: atom_id res chain seq x y z
N MET A 1 -6.72 -7.00 2.10
CA MET A 1 -8.13 -6.85 1.65
C MET A 1 -9.00 -6.55 2.86
N PRO A 2 -9.86 -5.51 2.85
CA PRO A 2 -10.75 -5.22 3.97
C PRO A 2 -11.67 -6.40 4.29
N LYS A 3 -11.69 -6.83 5.56
CA LYS A 3 -12.63 -7.87 6.03
C LYS A 3 -14.06 -7.36 6.21
N PRO A 4 -14.31 -6.20 6.86
CA PRO A 4 -15.67 -5.70 7.08
C PRO A 4 -16.39 -5.40 5.76
N TRP A 5 -17.69 -5.71 5.70
CA TRP A 5 -18.48 -5.67 4.47
C TRP A 5 -18.50 -4.28 3.81
N LEU A 6 -18.77 -3.22 4.58
CA LEU A 6 -18.85 -1.86 4.04
C LEU A 6 -17.54 -1.44 3.37
N HIS A 7 -16.40 -1.61 4.04
CA HIS A 7 -15.09 -1.26 3.50
C HIS A 7 -14.70 -2.13 2.30
N LYS A 8 -15.14 -3.39 2.27
CA LYS A 8 -14.96 -4.28 1.13
C LYS A 8 -15.71 -3.79 -0.10
N ILE A 9 -16.95 -3.32 0.05
CA ILE A 9 -17.74 -2.74 -1.05
C ILE A 9 -17.10 -1.44 -1.53
N VAL A 10 -16.71 -0.54 -0.62
CA VAL A 10 -16.03 0.71 -0.97
C VAL A 10 -14.75 0.43 -1.78
N ARG A 11 -13.93 -0.56 -1.41
CA ARG A 11 -12.72 -0.93 -2.17
C ARG A 11 -13.02 -1.54 -3.54
N LYS A 12 -14.18 -2.18 -3.72
CA LYS A 12 -14.59 -2.76 -5.02
C LYS A 12 -14.97 -1.70 -6.06
N VAL A 13 -15.37 -0.49 -5.66
CA VAL A 13 -15.70 0.61 -6.59
C VAL A 13 -14.49 1.03 -7.44
N PRO A 14 -13.34 1.44 -6.89
CA PRO A 14 -12.17 1.78 -7.70
C PRO A 14 -11.62 0.57 -8.47
N ALA A 15 -11.72 -0.65 -7.93
CA ALA A 15 -11.34 -1.87 -8.64
C ALA A 15 -12.22 -2.14 -9.89
N ALA A 16 -13.51 -1.78 -9.83
CA ALA A 16 -14.38 -1.86 -11.00
C ALA A 16 -13.95 -0.86 -12.08
N ASN A 17 -13.51 0.34 -11.68
CA ASN A 17 -12.98 1.34 -12.60
C ASN A 17 -11.66 0.88 -13.27
N GLU A 18 -10.78 0.19 -12.55
CA GLU A 18 -9.58 -0.43 -13.12
C GLU A 18 -9.91 -1.40 -14.27
N ARG A 19 -10.97 -2.23 -14.11
CA ARG A 19 -11.45 -3.12 -15.18
C ARG A 19 -12.02 -2.36 -16.37
N PHE A 20 -12.73 -1.26 -16.14
CA PHE A 20 -13.22 -0.40 -17.21
C PHE A 20 -12.06 0.21 -18.01
N HIS A 21 -11.03 0.72 -17.33
CA HIS A 21 -9.82 1.24 -17.95
C HIS A 21 -9.00 0.17 -18.69
N TRP A 22 -9.03 -1.07 -18.22
CA TRP A 22 -8.48 -2.21 -18.96
C TRP A 22 -9.28 -2.48 -20.23
N ALA A 23 -10.61 -2.53 -20.15
CA ALA A 23 -11.48 -2.77 -21.32
C ALA A 23 -11.39 -1.65 -22.37
N LEU A 24 -11.15 -0.40 -21.94
CA LEU A 24 -10.85 0.73 -22.83
C LEU A 24 -9.42 0.72 -23.41
N GLY A 25 -8.61 -0.29 -23.08
CA GLY A 25 -7.27 -0.45 -23.62
C GLY A 25 -6.23 0.51 -23.03
N SER A 26 -6.46 1.04 -21.83
CA SER A 26 -5.55 2.01 -21.21
C SER A 26 -4.43 1.35 -20.40
N SER A 27 -4.59 0.09 -20.01
CA SER A 27 -3.61 -0.72 -19.26
C SER A 27 -3.77 -2.21 -19.58
N ASP A 28 -4.17 -2.52 -20.81
CA ASP A 28 -4.48 -3.87 -21.30
C ASP A 28 -3.25 -4.68 -21.72
N THR A 29 -2.12 -4.01 -21.95
CA THR A 29 -0.81 -4.63 -22.21
C THR A 29 0.17 -4.36 -21.08
N VAL A 30 1.21 -5.18 -20.98
CA VAL A 30 2.30 -5.00 -20.00
C VAL A 30 2.94 -3.62 -20.17
N ASP A 31 3.29 -3.23 -21.39
CA ASP A 31 3.94 -1.94 -21.64
C ASP A 31 3.08 -0.74 -21.20
N LYS A 32 1.76 -0.80 -21.47
CA LYS A 32 0.83 0.25 -21.04
C LYS A 32 0.64 0.29 -19.53
N PHE A 33 0.67 -0.88 -18.87
CA PHE A 33 0.62 -0.97 -17.42
C PHE A 33 1.90 -0.42 -16.80
N GLU A 34 3.08 -0.82 -17.30
CA GLU A 34 4.38 -0.36 -16.82
C GLU A 34 4.53 1.16 -16.96
N ALA A 35 4.11 1.74 -18.10
CA ALA A 35 4.07 3.19 -18.30
C ALA A 35 3.23 3.94 -17.25
N LYS A 36 2.27 3.25 -16.60
CA LYS A 36 1.40 3.81 -15.55
C LYS A 36 1.71 3.28 -14.16
N ARG A 37 2.67 2.37 -14.01
CA ARG A 37 2.86 1.59 -12.78
C ARG A 37 3.17 2.47 -11.58
N PHE A 38 4.00 3.50 -11.77
CA PHE A 38 4.28 4.47 -10.71
C PHE A 38 3.03 5.25 -10.28
N GLN A 39 2.25 5.75 -11.24
CA GLN A 39 1.00 6.47 -10.95
C GLN A 39 -0.02 5.57 -10.21
N LEU A 40 -0.18 4.33 -10.66
CA LEU A 40 -1.10 3.37 -10.04
C LEU A 40 -0.61 2.93 -8.66
N GLY A 41 0.70 2.72 -8.50
CA GLY A 41 1.33 2.44 -7.21
C GLY A 41 1.07 3.53 -6.19
N ARG A 42 1.29 4.81 -6.55
CA ARG A 42 0.98 5.96 -5.69
C ARG A 42 -0.48 6.03 -5.27
N LYS A 43 -1.40 5.76 -6.20
CA LYS A 43 -2.83 5.67 -5.86
C LYS A 43 -3.11 4.56 -4.84
N ALA A 44 -2.49 3.39 -5.00
CA ALA A 44 -2.63 2.29 -4.05
C ALA A 44 -2.05 2.62 -2.67
N TRP A 45 -0.86 3.25 -2.61
CA TRP A 45 -0.26 3.69 -1.34
C TRP A 45 -1.09 4.76 -0.66
N ALA A 46 -1.56 5.76 -1.39
CA ALA A 46 -2.45 6.79 -0.86
C ALA A 46 -3.74 6.19 -0.29
N GLN A 47 -4.34 5.20 -0.96
CA GLN A 47 -5.52 4.50 -0.46
C GLN A 47 -5.22 3.72 0.84
N MET A 48 -4.11 2.97 0.87
CA MET A 48 -3.71 2.23 2.07
C MET A 48 -3.45 3.18 3.23
N LYS A 49 -2.75 4.30 3.00
CA LYS A 49 -2.48 5.34 3.99
C LYS A 49 -3.76 5.99 4.50
N ALA A 50 -4.68 6.37 3.62
CA ALA A 50 -5.97 6.96 3.98
C ALA A 50 -6.85 6.02 4.83
N SER A 51 -6.65 4.71 4.70
CA SER A 51 -7.34 3.70 5.51
C SER A 51 -6.61 3.30 6.79
N ASP A 52 -5.47 3.95 7.09
CA ASP A 52 -4.55 3.60 8.18
C ASP A 52 -4.01 2.16 8.07
N SER A 53 -3.64 1.77 6.84
CA SER A 53 -3.13 0.43 6.50
C SER A 53 -3.99 -0.72 7.04
N ARG A 54 -5.32 -0.50 7.13
CA ARG A 54 -6.28 -1.46 7.69
C ARG A 54 -6.18 -2.84 7.08
N GLU A 55 -5.82 -2.93 5.81
CA GLU A 55 -5.59 -4.18 5.10
C GLU A 55 -4.52 -5.03 5.76
N CYS A 56 -3.42 -4.40 6.18
CA CYS A 56 -2.33 -5.00 6.95
C CYS A 56 -2.81 -5.33 8.37
N CYS A 57 -3.54 -4.40 8.98
CA CYS A 57 -4.01 -4.49 10.36
C CYS A 57 -5.00 -5.62 10.62
N ASN A 58 -5.61 -6.18 9.56
CA ASN A 58 -6.49 -7.35 9.69
C ASN A 58 -5.79 -8.64 10.15
N CYS A 59 -4.46 -8.68 10.05
CA CYS A 59 -3.63 -9.82 10.46
C CYS A 59 -2.40 -9.40 11.28
N HIS A 60 -1.92 -8.15 11.15
CA HIS A 60 -0.77 -7.63 11.89
C HIS A 60 -1.19 -6.49 12.82
N SER A 61 -1.04 -6.62 14.13
CA SER A 61 -1.15 -5.43 15.00
C SER A 61 0.24 -4.83 15.25
N PHE A 62 0.30 -3.52 15.42
CA PHE A 62 1.56 -2.81 15.74
C PHE A 62 2.27 -3.41 16.96
N GLU A 63 1.51 -3.87 17.96
CA GLU A 63 2.01 -4.53 19.16
C GLU A 63 2.44 -5.99 18.88
N ALA A 64 1.66 -6.75 18.10
CA ALA A 64 1.94 -8.16 17.83
C ALA A 64 3.01 -8.38 16.75
N THR A 65 3.41 -7.33 16.02
CA THR A 65 4.48 -7.43 14.99
C THR A 65 5.86 -7.65 15.63
N GLY A 66 5.96 -7.65 16.97
CA GLY A 66 7.15 -8.10 17.67
C GLY A 66 8.38 -7.24 17.37
N PHE A 67 8.22 -5.90 17.28
CA PHE A 67 9.34 -5.03 16.90
C PHE A 67 10.54 -5.22 17.82
N HIS A 68 10.32 -5.58 19.10
CA HIS A 68 11.38 -5.95 20.04
C HIS A 68 12.33 -7.07 19.57
N GLU A 69 11.91 -7.92 18.64
CA GLU A 69 12.71 -8.98 18.04
C GLU A 69 13.50 -8.51 16.80
N GLN A 70 13.18 -7.34 16.26
CA GLN A 70 13.93 -6.74 15.15
C GLN A 70 15.31 -6.27 15.59
N LEU A 71 16.25 -6.19 14.64
CA LEU A 71 17.54 -5.55 14.84
C LEU A 71 17.38 -4.12 15.38
N ARG A 72 18.38 -3.64 16.14
CA ARG A 72 18.34 -2.33 16.83
C ARG A 72 17.83 -1.18 15.94
N LYS A 73 18.26 -1.13 14.68
CA LYS A 73 17.82 -0.09 13.73
C LYS A 73 16.32 -0.19 13.40
N GLY A 74 15.81 -1.40 13.18
CA GLY A 74 14.37 -1.64 12.93
C GLY A 74 13.52 -1.23 14.14
N ARG A 75 13.96 -1.61 15.36
CA ARG A 75 13.32 -1.19 16.61
C ARG A 75 13.18 0.31 16.75
N MET A 76 14.27 1.05 16.49
CA MET A 76 14.26 2.50 16.58
C MET A 76 13.32 3.13 15.56
N LYS A 77 13.30 2.61 14.32
CA LYS A 77 12.36 3.08 13.28
C LYS A 77 10.91 2.81 13.65
N MET A 78 10.58 1.60 14.13
CA MET A 78 9.20 1.28 14.52
C MET A 78 8.73 2.06 15.74
N LYS A 79 9.61 2.26 16.74
CA LYS A 79 9.30 3.13 17.89
C LYS A 79 8.99 4.56 17.43
N ARG A 80 9.79 5.10 16.50
CA ARG A 80 9.55 6.41 15.91
C ARG A 80 8.24 6.46 15.12
N ALA A 81 7.98 5.47 14.28
CA ALA A 81 6.75 5.37 13.50
C ALA A 81 5.49 5.37 14.39
N MET A 82 5.51 4.64 15.50
CA MET A 82 4.44 4.66 16.51
C MET A 82 4.25 6.04 17.14
N GLN A 83 5.35 6.74 17.47
CA GLN A 83 5.32 8.09 18.05
C GLN A 83 4.81 9.14 17.06
N GLU A 84 5.15 8.99 15.78
CA GLU A 84 4.77 9.91 14.70
C GLU A 84 3.41 9.57 14.06
N GLY A 85 2.75 8.49 14.48
CA GLY A 85 1.47 8.06 13.92
C GLY A 85 1.56 7.61 12.46
N GLN A 86 2.70 7.07 12.06
CA GLN A 86 2.89 6.54 10.70
C GLN A 86 2.11 5.25 10.51
N THR A 87 1.64 5.04 9.29
CA THR A 87 0.93 3.84 8.86
C THR A 87 1.92 2.80 8.31
N CYS A 88 1.51 1.53 8.21
CA CYS A 88 2.39 0.47 7.70
C CYS A 88 2.95 0.79 6.30
N ILE A 89 2.12 1.39 5.43
CA ILE A 89 2.49 1.68 4.04
C ILE A 89 3.42 2.90 3.89
N ASP A 90 3.65 3.68 4.95
CA ASP A 90 4.61 4.78 4.90
C ASP A 90 6.06 4.28 4.75
N CYS A 91 6.36 3.06 5.22
CA CYS A 91 7.67 2.44 5.05
C CYS A 91 7.63 1.13 4.25
N HIS A 92 6.55 0.35 4.30
CA HIS A 92 6.46 -0.96 3.65
C HIS A 92 5.94 -0.90 2.21
N GLN A 93 6.36 0.13 1.48
CA GLN A 93 6.13 0.21 0.03
C GLN A 93 6.96 -0.89 -0.65
N GLY A 94 6.32 -1.65 -1.55
CA GLY A 94 7.00 -2.71 -2.29
C GLY A 94 7.08 -4.07 -1.59
N ILE A 95 6.38 -4.28 -0.46
CA ILE A 95 6.41 -5.56 0.27
C ILE A 95 5.75 -6.72 -0.48
N ALA A 96 4.63 -6.45 -1.18
CA ALA A 96 3.86 -7.46 -1.90
C ALA A 96 4.20 -7.54 -3.39
N HIS A 97 4.68 -6.44 -3.97
CA HIS A 97 5.02 -6.33 -5.38
C HIS A 97 6.27 -5.47 -5.52
N GLN A 98 7.09 -5.73 -6.54
CA GLN A 98 8.28 -4.92 -6.80
C GLN A 98 7.91 -3.45 -7.02
N LEU A 99 8.74 -2.55 -6.49
CA LEU A 99 8.61 -1.12 -6.68
C LEU A 99 8.68 -0.78 -8.18
N PRO A 100 7.88 0.19 -8.64
CA PRO A 100 7.95 0.68 -10.01
C PRO A 100 9.29 1.33 -10.32
N GLU A 101 9.66 1.34 -11.61
CA GLU A 101 10.79 2.14 -12.08
C GLU A 101 10.58 3.63 -11.78
N GLY A 102 11.65 4.33 -11.39
CA GLY A 102 11.58 5.73 -10.98
C GLY A 102 10.94 5.99 -9.61
N TRP A 103 10.72 4.94 -8.80
CA TRP A 103 10.31 5.11 -7.42
C TRP A 103 11.36 5.89 -6.62
N ASP A 104 10.88 6.89 -5.90
CA ASP A 104 11.65 7.74 -5.00
C ASP A 104 10.78 7.99 -3.77
N GLU A 105 11.33 7.76 -2.58
CA GLU A 105 10.66 7.91 -1.29
C GLU A 105 10.12 9.34 -1.09
N GLU A 106 10.81 10.35 -1.64
CA GLU A 106 10.35 11.75 -1.57
C GLU A 106 9.16 12.05 -2.49
N LYS A 107 8.96 11.23 -3.53
CA LYS A 107 7.92 11.42 -4.55
C LYS A 107 6.71 10.50 -4.37
N ALA A 108 6.76 9.55 -3.43
CA ALA A 108 5.71 8.57 -3.17
C ALA A 108 4.58 9.18 -2.33
#